data_AF-A0AAU2TI54-F1
#
_entry.id   AF-A0AAU2TI54-F1
#
_cell.length_a   1.000
_cell.length_b   1.000
_cell.length_c   1.000
_cell.angle_alpha   90.00
_cell.angle_beta   90.00
_cell.angle_gamma   90.00
#
_symmetry.space_group_name_H-M   'P 1'
#
loop_
_entity.id
_entity.type
_entity.pdbx_description
1 polymer ?
#
loop_
_entity_poly.entity_id
_entity_poly.type
_entity_poly.pdbx_seq_one_letter_code
_entity_poly.pdbx_strand_id
1 'polypeptide(L)'
;MTSTEAAAIALQDHAALWSMGEIRASDVVNAACDALVAGLDTPGLRILAACTRAEADYDVHHLLPEALDELGLTFYPVGGEVGQEAAVRALARRMLAGELTPREFTFRIHQRHGHELPLTERLAELDDEYDILEYGDRTVDQVDAEVTAEARRLVAHPQFPPNPRIRPSDAHRPTREFPLNRLRFP
;
A
#
# COMPACT_ATOMS: atom_id res chain seq x y z
N MET A 1 18.43 -7.07 5.38
CA MET A 1 17.48 -5.97 5.55
C MET A 1 17.97 -5.13 6.71
N THR A 2 18.19 -3.84 6.50
CA THR A 2 18.58 -2.92 7.57
C THR A 2 17.36 -2.59 8.46
N SER A 3 17.61 -2.04 9.64
CA SER A 3 16.51 -1.55 10.51
C SER A 3 15.66 -0.48 9.83
N THR A 4 16.28 0.39 9.02
CA THR A 4 15.59 1.45 8.28
C THR A 4 14.75 0.92 7.12
N GLU A 5 15.23 -0.08 6.38
CA GLU A 5 14.45 -0.75 5.32
C GLU A 5 13.21 -1.43 5.90
N ALA A 6 13.37 -2.13 7.02
CA ALA A 6 12.25 -2.79 7.71
C ALA A 6 11.19 -1.79 8.17
N ALA A 7 11.63 -0.66 8.74
CA ALA A 7 10.73 0.39 9.20
C ALA A 7 10.03 1.12 8.04
N ALA A 8 10.71 1.32 6.90
CA ALA A 8 10.09 1.88 5.70
C ALA A 8 8.99 0.97 5.15
N ILE A 9 9.23 -0.34 5.12
CA ILE A 9 8.22 -1.33 4.72
C ILE A 9 7.04 -1.32 5.70
N ALA A 10 7.32 -1.29 7.01
CA ALA A 10 6.26 -1.22 8.03
C ALA A 10 5.41 0.04 7.88
N LEU A 11 6.02 1.21 7.65
CA LEU A 11 5.29 2.46 7.42
C LEU A 11 4.44 2.39 6.13
N GLN A 12 5.00 1.84 5.05
CA GLN A 12 4.29 1.63 3.79
C GLN A 12 3.07 0.70 3.96
N ASP A 13 3.20 -0.34 4.77
CA ASP A 13 2.12 -1.28 5.09
C ASP A 13 1.01 -0.60 5.88
N HIS A 14 1.37 0.16 6.93
CA HIS A 14 0.39 0.88 7.73
C HIS A 14 -0.35 1.92 6.90
N ALA A 15 0.35 2.64 6.01
CA ALA A 15 -0.28 3.57 5.08
C ALA A 15 -1.29 2.88 4.15
N ALA A 16 -0.93 1.74 3.56
CA ALA A 16 -1.82 0.99 2.67
C ALA A 16 -3.04 0.44 3.42
N LEU A 17 -2.82 -0.16 4.59
CA LEU A 17 -3.88 -0.69 5.45
C LEU A 17 -4.85 0.41 5.90
N TRP A 18 -4.33 1.58 6.29
CA TRP A 18 -5.16 2.71 6.71
C TRP A 18 -5.98 3.27 5.54
N SER A 19 -5.38 3.46 4.36
CA SER A 19 -6.11 3.90 3.16
C SER A 19 -7.24 2.94 2.76
N MET A 20 -7.13 1.66 3.11
CA MET A 20 -8.16 0.62 2.86
C MET A 20 -9.08 0.36 4.06
N GLY A 21 -8.97 1.16 5.13
CA GLY A 21 -9.83 1.09 6.31
C GLY A 21 -9.57 -0.12 7.23
N GLU A 22 -8.40 -0.76 7.14
CA GLU A 22 -8.05 -1.94 7.94
C GLU A 22 -7.54 -1.61 9.35
N ILE A 23 -6.97 -0.42 9.51
CA ILE A 23 -6.38 0.05 10.76
C ILE A 23 -6.77 1.50 11.02
N ARG A 24 -6.54 1.99 12.24
CA ARG A 24 -6.85 3.38 12.62
C ARG A 24 -5.73 4.32 12.20
N ALA A 25 -6.07 5.60 12.07
CA ALA A 25 -5.09 6.65 11.81
C ALA A 25 -3.98 6.68 12.88
N SER A 26 -4.32 6.38 14.14
CA SER A 26 -3.33 6.30 15.23
C SER A 26 -2.27 5.22 15.02
N ASP A 27 -2.59 4.16 14.28
CA ASP A 27 -1.64 3.07 14.02
C ASP A 27 -0.58 3.52 12.99
N VAL A 28 -0.97 4.41 12.05
CA VAL A 28 -0.03 5.08 11.14
C VAL A 28 0.92 6.00 11.89
N VAL A 29 0.41 6.77 12.87
CA VAL A 29 1.24 7.63 13.73
C VAL A 29 2.25 6.80 14.52
N ASN A 30 1.84 5.67 15.10
CA ASN A 30 2.75 4.77 15.80
C ASN A 30 3.86 4.23 14.87
N ALA A 31 3.51 3.82 13.64
CA ALA A 31 4.48 3.38 12.66
C ALA A 31 5.46 4.51 12.26
N ALA A 32 5.00 5.76 12.21
CA ALA A 32 5.87 6.92 11.98
C ALA A 32 6.86 7.14 13.13
N CYS A 33 6.42 6.98 14.38
CA CYS A 33 7.31 7.00 15.55
C CYS A 33 8.37 5.89 15.48
N ASP A 34 7.96 4.66 15.14
CA ASP A 34 8.87 3.53 15.01
C ASP A 34 9.90 3.75 13.87
N ALA A 35 9.47 4.37 12.77
CA ALA A 35 10.34 4.78 11.67
C ALA A 35 11.41 5.79 12.13
N LEU A 36 11.04 6.80 12.92
CA LEU A 36 11.99 7.74 13.52
C LEU A 36 12.99 7.05 14.44
N VAL A 37 12.52 6.13 15.29
CA VAL A 37 13.39 5.34 16.19
C VAL A 37 14.36 4.46 15.40
N ALA A 38 13.92 3.91 14.27
CA ALA A 38 14.78 3.13 13.38
C ALA A 38 15.79 3.98 12.58
N GLY A 39 15.68 5.31 12.62
CA GLY A 39 16.60 6.26 12.01
C GLY A 39 16.16 6.82 10.64
N LEU A 40 14.92 6.55 10.21
CA LEU A 40 14.32 7.32 9.11
C LEU A 40 13.99 8.70 9.64
N ASP A 41 14.55 9.75 9.06
CA ASP A 41 14.39 11.09 9.62
C ASP A 41 14.18 12.14 8.52
N THR A 42 12.92 12.52 8.33
CA THR A 42 12.51 13.59 7.41
C THR A 42 11.54 14.56 8.11
N PRO A 43 11.43 15.82 7.66
CA PRO A 43 10.55 16.81 8.27
C PRO A 43 9.08 16.36 8.34
N GLY A 44 8.52 15.85 7.23
CA GLY A 44 7.15 15.34 7.16
C GLY A 44 6.93 14.15 8.09
N LEU A 45 7.90 13.24 8.21
CA LEU A 45 7.81 12.10 9.12
C LEU A 45 7.77 12.55 10.59
N ARG A 46 8.56 13.55 10.98
CA ARG A 46 8.52 14.13 12.34
C ARG A 46 7.17 14.77 12.65
N ILE A 47 6.60 15.50 11.68
CA ILE A 47 5.29 16.13 11.85
C ILE A 47 4.20 15.07 12.01
N LEU A 48 4.21 14.04 11.15
CA LEU A 48 3.27 12.92 11.23
C LEU A 48 3.37 12.18 12.57
N ALA A 49 4.58 11.90 13.04
CA ALA A 49 4.80 11.23 14.33
C ALA A 49 4.42 12.10 15.54
N ALA A 50 4.40 13.42 15.38
CA ALA A 50 4.00 14.35 16.43
C ALA A 50 2.48 14.45 16.61
N CYS A 51 1.67 13.93 15.67
CA CYS A 51 0.22 13.93 15.78
C CYS A 51 -0.24 13.18 17.02
N THR A 52 -1.14 13.79 17.78
CA THR A 52 -1.81 13.10 18.87
C THR A 52 -2.88 12.14 18.32
N ARG A 53 -3.30 11.19 19.16
CA ARG A 53 -4.41 10.28 18.83
C ARG A 53 -5.72 11.01 18.48
N ALA A 54 -5.95 12.18 19.08
CA ALA A 54 -7.15 12.98 18.84
C ALA A 54 -7.12 13.73 17.50
N GLU A 55 -5.92 14.10 17.04
CA GLU A 55 -5.69 14.79 15.76
C GLU A 55 -5.61 13.80 14.59
N ALA A 56 -5.15 12.58 14.86
CA ALA A 56 -4.83 11.59 13.82
C ALA A 56 -5.96 11.35 12.81
N ASP A 57 -7.23 11.29 13.27
CA ASP A 57 -8.37 11.03 12.40
C ASP A 57 -8.59 12.10 11.32
N TYR A 58 -8.11 13.33 11.54
CA TYR A 58 -8.19 14.42 10.57
C TYR A 58 -6.84 14.68 9.88
N ASP A 59 -5.76 14.74 10.65
CA ASP A 59 -4.49 15.26 10.16
C ASP A 59 -3.70 14.23 9.34
N VAL A 60 -3.87 12.92 9.60
CA VAL A 60 -3.17 11.87 8.84
C VAL A 60 -3.50 11.96 7.33
N HIS A 61 -4.73 12.33 6.96
CA HIS A 61 -5.11 12.55 5.57
C HIS A 61 -4.28 13.62 4.86
N HIS A 62 -3.82 14.62 5.60
CA HIS A 62 -3.05 15.73 5.04
C HIS A 62 -1.54 15.52 5.15
N LEU A 63 -1.08 14.90 6.23
CA LEU A 63 0.34 14.76 6.54
C LEU A 63 0.98 13.52 5.92
N LEU A 64 0.23 12.42 5.78
CA LEU A 64 0.77 11.16 5.29
C LEU A 64 1.34 11.25 3.86
N PRO A 65 0.68 11.91 2.88
CA PRO A 65 1.22 11.96 1.52
C PRO A 65 2.61 12.62 1.43
N GLU A 66 2.83 13.72 2.15
CA GLU A 66 4.11 14.42 2.16
C GLU A 66 5.21 13.59 2.85
N ALA A 67 4.90 13.00 4.01
CA ALA A 67 5.85 12.14 4.73
C ALA A 67 6.30 10.93 3.88
N LEU A 68 5.38 10.33 3.11
CA LEU A 68 5.71 9.22 2.22
C LEU A 68 6.56 9.68 1.03
N ASP A 69 6.24 10.82 0.39
CA ASP A 69 7.01 11.33 -0.76
C ASP A 69 8.47 11.66 -0.39
N GLU A 70 8.70 12.25 0.79
CA GLU A 70 10.06 12.53 1.30
C GLU A 70 10.90 11.26 1.46
N LEU A 71 10.26 10.14 1.82
CA LEU A 71 10.89 8.82 1.98
C LEU A 71 10.94 8.01 0.68
N GLY A 72 10.36 8.51 -0.41
CA GLY A 72 10.21 7.79 -1.67
C GLY A 72 9.22 6.61 -1.60
N LEU A 73 8.30 6.64 -0.64
CA LEU A 73 7.23 5.67 -0.47
C LEU A 73 5.97 6.05 -1.25
N THR A 74 5.13 5.07 -1.55
CA THR A 74 3.93 5.27 -2.36
C THR A 74 2.72 5.56 -1.48
N PHE A 75 2.06 6.70 -1.70
CA PHE A 75 0.73 6.94 -1.16
C PHE A 75 -0.33 6.32 -2.07
N TYR A 76 -1.17 5.45 -1.52
CA TYR A 76 -2.32 4.87 -2.24
C TYR A 76 -3.60 5.63 -1.87
N PRO A 77 -4.27 6.27 -2.84
CA PRO A 77 -5.57 6.88 -2.61
C PRO A 77 -6.59 5.84 -2.13
N VAL A 78 -7.54 6.29 -1.30
CA VAL A 78 -8.64 5.47 -0.78
C VAL A 78 -9.40 4.81 -1.94
N GLY A 79 -9.60 3.50 -1.85
CA GLY A 79 -10.37 2.72 -2.83
C GLY A 79 -9.65 2.41 -4.15
N GLY A 80 -8.38 2.78 -4.32
CA GLY A 80 -7.61 2.41 -5.51
C GLY A 80 -7.23 0.92 -5.55
N GLU A 81 -7.38 0.27 -6.70
CA GLU A 81 -7.05 -1.16 -6.91
C GLU A 81 -5.61 -1.50 -6.52
N VAL A 82 -4.63 -0.68 -6.93
CA VAL A 82 -3.22 -0.84 -6.56
C VAL A 82 -3.02 -0.75 -5.04
N GLY A 83 -3.83 0.07 -4.35
CA GLY A 83 -3.84 0.19 -2.90
C GLY A 83 -4.45 -1.02 -2.21
N GLN A 84 -5.50 -1.61 -2.79
CA GLN A 84 -6.06 -2.87 -2.32
C GLN A 84 -5.01 -3.98 -2.38
N GLU A 85 -4.33 -4.15 -3.51
CA GLU A 85 -3.25 -5.13 -3.62
C GLU A 85 -2.12 -4.90 -2.60
N ALA A 86 -1.76 -3.63 -2.36
CA ALA A 86 -0.76 -3.29 -1.35
C ALA A 86 -1.22 -3.68 0.06
N ALA A 87 -2.50 -3.44 0.40
CA ALA A 87 -3.09 -3.83 1.68
C ALA A 87 -3.16 -5.36 1.84
N VAL A 88 -3.49 -6.11 0.78
CA VAL A 88 -3.44 -7.58 0.77
C VAL A 88 -2.04 -8.09 1.13
N ARG A 89 -0.99 -7.51 0.52
CA ARG A 89 0.39 -7.89 0.81
C ARG A 89 0.81 -7.51 2.24
N ALA A 90 0.33 -6.38 2.74
CA ALA A 90 0.55 -5.98 4.14
C ALA A 90 -0.12 -6.96 5.11
N LEU A 91 -1.36 -7.39 4.86
CA LEU A 91 -2.04 -8.42 5.64
C LEU A 91 -1.31 -9.77 5.59
N ALA A 92 -0.79 -10.16 4.43
CA ALA A 92 0.03 -11.37 4.28
C ALA A 92 1.30 -11.29 5.14
N ARG A 93 1.97 -10.13 5.18
CA ARG A 93 3.13 -9.91 6.08
C ARG A 93 2.75 -10.03 7.55
N ARG A 94 1.62 -9.45 7.97
CA ARG A 94 1.12 -9.57 9.35
C ARG A 94 0.81 -11.01 9.73
N MET A 95 0.18 -11.78 8.85
CA MET A 95 -0.05 -13.21 9.05
C MET A 95 1.26 -13.98 9.19
N LEU A 96 2.24 -13.73 8.32
CA LEU A 96 3.55 -14.37 8.39
C LEU A 96 4.36 -13.97 9.63
N ALA A 97 4.11 -12.79 10.19
CA ALA A 97 4.66 -12.34 11.46
C ALA A 97 3.93 -12.94 12.69
N GLY A 98 2.84 -13.69 12.48
CA GLY A 98 2.04 -14.31 13.54
C GLY A 98 1.03 -13.37 14.19
N GLU A 99 0.77 -12.21 13.60
CA GLU A 99 -0.25 -11.25 14.10
C GLU A 99 -1.67 -11.63 13.69
N LEU A 100 -1.82 -12.46 12.66
CA LEU A 100 -3.09 -12.99 12.17
C LEU A 100 -2.96 -14.50 12.01
N THR A 101 -4.01 -15.23 12.36
CA THR A 101 -4.10 -16.66 12.01
C THR A 101 -4.35 -16.82 10.50
N PRO A 102 -3.99 -17.97 9.88
CA PRO A 102 -4.28 -18.20 8.47
C PRO A 102 -5.77 -18.07 8.13
N ARG A 103 -6.65 -18.64 8.96
CA ARG A 103 -8.11 -18.50 8.79
C ARG A 103 -8.61 -17.06 8.92
N GLU A 104 -8.08 -16.29 9.88
CA GLU A 104 -8.45 -14.88 10.00
C GLU A 104 -7.99 -14.06 8.78
N PHE A 105 -6.82 -14.38 8.24
CA PHE A 105 -6.30 -13.74 7.05
C PHE A 105 -7.18 -14.04 5.82
N THR A 106 -7.51 -15.30 5.53
CA THR A 106 -8.38 -15.67 4.40
C THR A 106 -9.77 -15.06 4.56
N PHE A 107 -10.35 -15.12 5.76
CA PHE A 107 -11.69 -14.61 6.02
C PHE A 107 -11.80 -13.09 5.76
N ARG A 108 -10.83 -12.31 6.23
CA ARG A 108 -10.81 -10.85 6.01
C ARG A 108 -10.69 -10.51 4.52
N ILE A 109 -9.85 -11.25 3.80
CA ILE A 109 -9.64 -11.07 2.36
C ILE A 109 -10.92 -11.42 1.60
N HIS A 110 -11.51 -12.57 1.90
CA HIS A 110 -12.71 -13.05 1.24
C HIS A 110 -13.92 -12.16 1.53
N GLN A 111 -14.11 -11.72 2.78
CA GLN A 111 -15.17 -10.78 3.14
C GLN A 111 -15.08 -9.46 2.38
N ARG A 112 -13.87 -8.95 2.14
CA ARG A 112 -13.68 -7.64 1.51
C ARG A 112 -13.73 -7.69 -0.01
N HIS A 113 -13.12 -8.71 -0.60
CA HIS A 113 -12.90 -8.78 -2.05
C HIS A 113 -13.76 -9.84 -2.75
N GLY A 114 -14.41 -10.72 -1.99
CA GLY A 114 -15.05 -11.90 -2.55
C GLY A 114 -14.08 -12.67 -3.44
N HIS A 115 -14.58 -13.02 -4.63
CA HIS A 115 -13.81 -13.59 -5.74
C HIS A 115 -13.49 -12.55 -6.83
N GLU A 116 -13.65 -11.25 -6.55
CA GLU A 116 -13.60 -10.19 -7.56
C GLU A 116 -12.19 -9.65 -7.82
N LEU A 117 -11.27 -9.77 -6.84
CA LEU A 117 -9.88 -9.36 -7.00
C LEU A 117 -9.01 -10.56 -7.40
N PRO A 118 -8.48 -10.61 -8.64
CA PRO A 118 -7.75 -11.78 -9.14
C PRO A 118 -6.51 -12.15 -8.30
N LEU A 119 -5.88 -11.14 -7.66
CA LEU A 119 -4.74 -11.38 -6.78
C LEU A 119 -5.08 -12.28 -5.59
N THR A 120 -6.33 -12.24 -5.11
CA THR A 120 -6.78 -12.90 -3.88
C THR A 120 -7.71 -14.09 -4.12
N GLU A 121 -8.01 -14.45 -5.36
CA GLU A 121 -8.94 -15.54 -5.70
C GLU A 121 -8.58 -16.84 -4.96
N ARG A 122 -7.29 -17.24 -4.96
CA ARG A 122 -6.86 -18.44 -4.25
C ARG A 122 -7.08 -18.36 -2.73
N LEU A 123 -6.99 -17.18 -2.13
CA LEU A 123 -7.26 -17.01 -0.70
C LEU A 123 -8.75 -17.09 -0.38
N ALA A 124 -9.62 -16.64 -1.30
CA ALA A 124 -11.07 -16.78 -1.17
C ALA A 124 -11.47 -18.26 -1.27
N GLU A 125 -10.92 -19.00 -2.23
CA GLU A 125 -11.12 -20.46 -2.31
C GLU A 125 -10.67 -21.19 -1.03
N LEU A 126 -9.53 -20.82 -0.46
CA LEU A 126 -9.03 -21.42 0.78
C LEU A 126 -9.91 -21.05 1.99
N ASP A 127 -10.57 -19.89 1.97
CA ASP A 127 -11.57 -19.53 2.97
C ASP A 127 -12.81 -20.44 2.88
N ASP A 128 -13.33 -20.62 1.67
CA ASP A 128 -14.45 -21.55 1.40
C ASP A 128 -14.09 -22.98 1.82
N GLU A 129 -12.84 -23.39 1.62
CA GLU A 129 -12.34 -24.71 2.06
C GLU A 129 -12.43 -24.90 3.58
N TYR A 130 -12.17 -23.87 4.40
CA TYR A 130 -12.32 -23.97 5.86
C TYR A 130 -13.74 -24.32 6.29
N ASP A 131 -14.75 -23.83 5.57
CA ASP A 131 -16.15 -23.99 5.93
C ASP A 131 -16.70 -25.37 5.55
N ILE A 132 -16.01 -26.12 4.67
CA ILE A 132 -16.40 -27.47 4.25
C ILE A 132 -15.51 -28.58 4.82
N LEU A 133 -14.55 -28.26 5.71
CA LEU A 133 -13.62 -29.24 6.29
C LEU A 133 -14.32 -30.45 6.92
N GLU A 134 -15.47 -30.24 7.57
CA GLU A 134 -16.26 -31.33 8.19
C GLU A 134 -16.80 -32.36 7.18
N TYR A 135 -16.83 -32.01 5.90
CA TYR A 135 -17.35 -32.83 4.80
C TYR A 135 -16.24 -33.26 3.82
N GLY A 136 -15.00 -32.83 4.02
CA GLY A 136 -13.88 -33.06 3.12
C GLY A 136 -12.82 -34.01 3.68
N ASP A 137 -11.87 -34.40 2.81
CA ASP A 137 -10.71 -35.22 3.20
C ASP A 137 -9.53 -34.37 3.70
N ARG A 138 -9.67 -33.05 3.70
CA ARG A 138 -8.64 -32.10 4.10
C ARG A 138 -8.66 -31.85 5.61
N THR A 139 -7.49 -31.57 6.16
CA THR A 139 -7.29 -31.14 7.55
C THR A 139 -7.05 -29.64 7.63
N VAL A 140 -7.29 -29.05 8.80
CA VAL A 140 -6.95 -27.64 9.09
C VAL A 140 -5.49 -27.35 8.76
N ASP A 141 -4.55 -28.19 9.22
CA ASP A 141 -3.11 -28.01 9.00
C ASP A 141 -2.73 -27.97 7.50
N GLN A 142 -3.43 -28.75 6.66
CA GLN A 142 -3.20 -28.74 5.21
C GLN A 142 -3.67 -27.42 4.58
N VAL A 143 -4.82 -26.88 5.01
CA VAL A 143 -5.31 -25.58 4.51
C VAL A 143 -4.41 -24.46 5.03
N ASP A 144 -4.04 -24.47 6.31
CA ASP A 144 -3.09 -23.51 6.92
C ASP A 144 -1.76 -23.46 6.15
N ALA A 145 -1.24 -24.62 5.76
CA ALA A 145 0.01 -24.72 4.99
C ALA A 145 -0.11 -24.07 3.60
N GLU A 146 -1.25 -24.23 2.92
CA GLU A 146 -1.51 -23.61 1.63
C GLU A 146 -1.72 -22.10 1.74
N VAL A 147 -2.48 -21.64 2.74
CA VAL A 147 -2.60 -20.21 3.05
C VAL A 147 -1.22 -19.60 3.32
N THR A 148 -0.35 -20.32 4.04
CA THR A 148 1.01 -19.88 4.31
C THR A 148 1.87 -19.80 3.04
N ALA A 149 1.75 -20.77 2.15
CA ALA A 149 2.44 -20.74 0.85
C ALA A 149 1.96 -19.56 0.00
N GLU A 150 0.66 -19.29 0.00
CA GLU A 150 0.05 -18.21 -0.76
C GLU A 150 0.43 -16.83 -0.21
N ALA A 151 0.42 -16.65 1.12
CA ALA A 151 0.93 -15.45 1.76
C ALA A 151 2.40 -15.16 1.37
N ARG A 152 3.25 -16.20 1.33
CA ARG A 152 4.65 -16.06 0.88
C ARG A 152 4.74 -15.65 -0.59
N ARG A 153 3.88 -16.20 -1.46
CA ARG A 153 3.79 -15.81 -2.89
C ARG A 153 3.46 -14.33 -3.01
N LEU A 154 2.48 -13.84 -2.25
CA LEU A 154 2.07 -12.44 -2.24
C LEU A 154 3.18 -11.50 -1.78
N VAL A 155 3.96 -11.87 -0.76
CA VAL A 155 5.05 -11.04 -0.26
C VAL A 155 6.26 -11.04 -1.20
N ALA A 156 6.53 -12.14 -1.89
CA ALA A 156 7.70 -12.28 -2.78
C ALA A 156 7.60 -11.47 -4.08
N HIS A 157 6.41 -11.02 -4.48
CA HIS A 157 6.21 -10.25 -5.71
C HIS A 157 6.10 -8.75 -5.39
N PRO A 158 7.17 -7.96 -5.54
CA PRO A 158 7.07 -6.50 -5.47
C PRO A 158 6.21 -5.97 -6.62
N GLN A 159 5.40 -4.94 -6.37
CA GLN A 159 4.73 -4.19 -7.43
C GLN A 159 5.79 -3.66 -8.41
N PHE A 160 5.49 -3.74 -9.70
CA PHE A 160 6.25 -3.01 -10.73
C PHE A 160 6.36 -1.53 -10.32
N PRO A 161 7.53 -0.89 -10.47
CA PRO A 161 7.71 0.47 -9.97
C PRO A 161 6.76 1.45 -10.67
N PRO A 162 6.22 2.46 -9.96
CA PRO A 162 5.50 3.55 -10.59
C PRO A 162 6.44 4.28 -11.56
N ASN A 163 5.94 4.50 -12.78
CA ASN A 163 6.59 5.16 -13.90
C ASN A 163 7.49 6.34 -13.45
N PRO A 164 8.78 6.41 -13.84
CA PRO A 164 9.62 7.56 -13.53
C PRO A 164 8.99 8.81 -14.15
N ARG A 165 8.60 9.74 -13.27
CA ARG A 165 8.08 11.09 -13.56
C ARG A 165 8.54 11.58 -14.94
N ILE A 166 7.61 11.74 -15.87
CA ILE A 166 7.83 12.54 -17.07
C ILE A 166 8.16 13.95 -16.56
N ARG A 167 9.45 14.31 -16.58
CA ARG A 167 9.84 15.71 -16.45
C ARG A 167 9.32 16.41 -17.71
N PRO A 168 8.59 17.53 -17.60
CA PRO A 168 8.33 18.35 -18.77
C PRO A 168 9.70 18.80 -19.30
N SER A 169 10.08 18.28 -20.47
CA SER A 169 11.31 18.66 -21.14
C SER A 169 11.20 20.12 -21.55
N ASP A 170 12.22 20.89 -21.18
CA ASP A 170 12.59 22.13 -21.84
C ASP A 170 12.72 21.89 -23.35
N ALA A 171 11.71 22.33 -24.10
CA ALA A 171 11.75 22.72 -25.51
C ALA A 171 10.37 23.30 -25.84
N HIS A 172 10.15 24.61 -25.82
CA HIS A 172 10.47 25.43 -26.98
C HIS A 172 10.55 26.91 -26.59
N ARG A 173 11.75 27.48 -26.72
CA ARG A 173 12.05 28.91 -26.65
C ARG A 173 11.29 29.66 -27.76
N PRO A 174 10.80 30.90 -27.54
CA PRO A 174 10.04 31.62 -28.55
C PRO A 174 10.98 32.24 -29.60
N THR A 175 10.80 31.91 -30.87
CA THR A 175 11.33 32.71 -31.98
C THR A 175 10.27 33.70 -32.43
N ARG A 176 10.47 34.97 -32.05
CA ARG A 176 9.95 36.12 -32.80
C ARG A 176 10.58 36.08 -34.18
N GLU A 177 9.78 36.22 -35.23
CA GLU A 177 10.13 37.01 -36.42
C GLU A 177 8.87 37.24 -37.29
N PHE A 178 8.45 38.50 -37.36
CA PHE A 178 7.61 39.03 -38.44
C PHE A 178 8.47 39.15 -39.69
N PRO A 179 7.87 38.94 -40.88
CA PRO A 179 7.99 40.02 -41.85
C PRO A 179 6.67 40.36 -42.56
N LEU A 180 6.59 41.67 -42.82
CA LEU A 180 5.67 42.37 -43.70
C LEU A 180 5.56 41.67 -45.07
N ASN A 181 4.34 41.55 -45.60
CA ASN A 181 4.19 41.67 -47.04
C ASN A 181 2.93 42.45 -47.43
N ARG A 182 3.18 43.46 -48.26
CA ARG A 182 2.27 44.42 -48.86
C ARG A 182 1.72 43.84 -50.18
N LEU A 183 0.46 44.21 -50.50
CA LEU A 183 -0.14 44.36 -51.84
C LEU A 183 -0.44 43.03 -52.59
N ARG A 184 -1.61 42.79 -53.22
CA ARG A 184 -2.39 43.62 -54.17
C ARG A 184 -3.81 43.03 -54.38
N PHE A 185 -4.73 43.92 -54.76
CA PHE A 185 -6.07 43.71 -55.35
C PHE A 185 -6.05 42.96 -56.70
N PRO A 186 -7.20 42.51 -57.21
CA PRO A 186 -8.08 43.38 -58.02
C PRO A 186 -9.45 43.69 -57.39
#